data_AF-A0A938MPZ1-F1
#
_entry.id   AF-A0A938MPZ1-F1
#
_cell.length_a   1.000
_cell.length_b   1.000
_cell.length_c   1.000
_cell.angle_alpha   90.00
_cell.angle_beta   90.00
_cell.angle_gamma   90.00
#
_symmetry.space_group_name_H-M   'P 1'
#
loop_
_entity.id
_entity.type
_entity.pdbx_description
1 polymer ?
#
loop_
_entity_poly.entity_id
_entity_poly.type
_entity_poly.pdbx_seq_one_letter_code
_entity_poly.pdbx_strand_id
1 'polypeptide(L)'
;MDALTRRGLVNAVVRHKWSPQAVIVLKEEINQVSAEILELAKWKLVAVAATAIAGLGWGDFKPDSQAGLLLMYCVGFLCAYVDWLCYRRFTVVHTIAAYLRSYSGNDPEMIELKKYEIAMKDFRVNRQFFVSERWALFTSTIVFSLGLPVLGMIRYGKWMDSSILLPVVATICNLGLFWLYSSARQRLIHK
;
A
#
# COMPACT_ATOMS: atom_id res chain seq x y z
N MET A 1 -25.89 6.37 37.70
CA MET A 1 -24.45 6.06 37.50
C MET A 1 -23.93 7.01 36.43
N ASP A 2 -23.32 8.09 36.89
CA ASP A 2 -23.21 9.33 36.14
C ASP A 2 -22.06 9.32 35.13
N ALA A 3 -22.29 9.99 33.99
CA ALA A 3 -21.29 10.21 32.95
C ALA A 3 -20.00 10.89 33.46
N LEU A 4 -20.07 11.55 34.62
CA LEU A 4 -18.94 12.18 35.31
C LEU A 4 -18.00 11.15 35.96
N THR A 5 -18.53 10.04 36.48
CA THR A 5 -17.71 8.99 37.11
C THR A 5 -16.90 8.21 36.08
N ARG A 6 -17.41 8.04 34.84
CA ARG A 6 -16.64 7.46 33.73
C ARG A 6 -15.48 8.36 33.28
N ARG A 7 -15.65 9.68 33.27
CA ARG A 7 -14.56 10.61 32.90
C ARG A 7 -13.42 10.63 33.92
N GLY A 8 -13.72 10.49 35.21
CA GLY A 8 -12.71 10.39 36.27
C GLY A 8 -11.84 9.14 36.16
N LEU A 9 -12.44 7.98 35.84
CA LEU A 9 -11.72 6.71 35.67
C LEU A 9 -10.88 6.67 34.38
N VAL A 10 -11.36 7.26 33.28
CA VAL A 10 -10.57 7.37 32.04
C VAL A 10 -9.35 8.28 32.23
N ASN A 11 -9.49 9.36 32.99
CA ASN A 11 -8.35 10.26 33.26
C ASN A 11 -7.34 9.68 34.27
N ALA A 12 -7.74 8.74 35.12
CA ALA A 12 -6.85 8.09 36.09
C ALA A 12 -5.96 7.00 35.45
N VAL A 13 -6.43 6.36 34.37
CA VAL A 13 -5.67 5.31 33.66
C VAL A 13 -4.63 5.89 32.67
N VAL A 14 -4.73 7.18 32.31
CA VAL A 14 -3.95 7.79 31.21
C VAL A 14 -2.75 8.63 31.70
N ARG A 15 -2.17 8.29 32.85
CA ARG A 15 -0.87 8.85 33.30
C ARG A 15 0.22 7.81 33.47
N HIS A 16 0.19 6.74 32.67
CA HIS A 16 1.37 5.90 32.48
C HIS A 16 2.39 6.68 31.66
N LYS A 17 3.34 7.33 32.34
CA LYS A 17 4.55 7.90 31.74
C LYS A 17 5.22 6.79 30.94
N TRP A 18 5.44 7.01 29.64
CA TRP A 18 6.15 6.02 28.82
C TRP A 18 7.53 5.78 29.41
N SER A 19 7.93 4.51 29.48
CA SER A 19 9.36 4.25 29.53
C SER A 19 9.93 4.68 28.17
N PRO A 20 11.05 5.42 28.12
CA PRO A 20 11.73 5.77 26.87
C PRO A 20 11.93 4.54 25.95
N GLN A 21 12.06 3.37 26.58
CA GLN A 21 12.13 2.06 25.91
C GLN A 21 10.96 1.79 24.97
N ALA A 22 9.74 2.15 25.33
CA ALA A 22 8.57 1.76 24.56
C ALA A 22 8.38 2.64 23.30
N VAL A 23 8.89 3.88 23.29
CA VAL A 23 9.01 4.69 22.06
C VAL A 23 10.07 4.10 21.11
N ILE A 24 11.19 3.64 21.66
CA ILE A 24 12.26 2.99 20.90
C ILE A 24 11.73 1.72 20.22
N VAL A 25 10.96 0.89 20.94
CA VAL A 25 10.33 -0.33 20.39
C VAL A 25 9.38 0.00 19.25
N LEU A 26 8.52 1.01 19.40
CA LEU A 26 7.59 1.41 18.32
C LEU A 26 8.31 1.95 17.09
N LYS A 27 9.40 2.70 17.29
CA LYS A 27 10.24 3.18 16.18
C LYS A 27 10.88 2.02 15.43
N GLU A 28 11.38 1.02 16.16
CA GLU A 28 11.96 -0.18 15.56
C GLU A 28 10.92 -0.96 14.74
N GLU A 29 9.70 -1.11 15.27
CA GLU A 29 8.61 -1.75 14.55
C GLU A 29 8.24 -1.00 13.25
N ILE A 30 8.19 0.34 13.29
CA ILE A 30 7.98 1.16 12.08
C ILE A 30 9.09 0.94 11.06
N ASN A 31 10.35 0.92 11.50
CA ASN A 31 11.50 0.71 10.62
C ASN A 31 11.47 -0.68 9.98
N GLN A 32 11.19 -1.71 10.78
CA GLN A 32 11.08 -3.09 10.31
C GLN A 32 9.96 -3.22 9.27
N VAL A 33 8.77 -2.70 9.55
CA VAL A 33 7.64 -2.74 8.61
C VAL A 33 7.95 -1.97 7.32
N SER A 34 8.66 -0.85 7.42
CA SER A 34 9.07 -0.07 6.24
C SER A 34 10.08 -0.84 5.38
N ALA A 35 11.03 -1.55 6.00
CA ALA A 35 11.96 -2.42 5.28
C ALA A 35 11.24 -3.59 4.58
N GLU A 36 10.26 -4.21 5.23
CA GLU A 36 9.45 -5.27 4.63
C GLU A 36 8.65 -4.78 3.40
N ILE A 37 8.11 -3.56 3.45
CA ILE A 37 7.39 -2.96 2.32
C ILE A 37 8.34 -2.74 1.12
N LEU A 38 9.54 -2.23 1.38
CA LEU A 38 10.54 -2.03 0.33
C LEU A 38 10.96 -3.35 -0.33
N GLU A 39 11.16 -4.40 0.48
CA GLU A 39 11.47 -5.74 -0.05
C GLU A 39 10.32 -6.29 -0.90
N LEU A 40 9.07 -6.17 -0.44
CA LEU A 40 7.90 -6.56 -1.24
C LEU A 40 7.82 -5.80 -2.58
N ALA A 41 8.12 -4.51 -2.58
CA ALA A 41 8.15 -3.70 -3.80
C ALA A 41 9.23 -4.17 -4.79
N LYS A 42 10.42 -4.56 -4.31
CA LYS A 42 11.46 -5.17 -5.16
C LYS A 42 10.99 -6.49 -5.74
N TRP A 43 10.41 -7.37 -4.92
CA TRP A 43 9.89 -8.66 -5.36
C TRP A 43 8.76 -8.52 -6.37
N LYS A 44 7.91 -7.48 -6.25
CA LYS A 44 6.91 -7.14 -7.27
C LYS A 44 7.56 -6.95 -8.64
N LEU A 45 8.60 -6.12 -8.72
CA LEU A 45 9.28 -5.83 -9.98
C LEU A 45 9.90 -7.08 -10.59
N VAL A 46 10.58 -7.90 -9.77
CA VAL A 46 11.20 -9.15 -10.23
C VAL A 46 10.14 -10.14 -10.74
N ALA A 47 9.06 -10.33 -9.97
CA ALA A 47 8.01 -11.26 -10.34
C ALA A 47 7.25 -10.80 -11.60
N VAL A 48 6.91 -9.52 -11.69
CA VAL A 48 6.30 -8.91 -12.89
C VAL A 48 7.19 -9.09 -14.12
N ALA A 49 8.49 -8.81 -14.00
CA ALA A 49 9.43 -8.96 -15.10
C ALA A 49 9.57 -10.42 -15.54
N ALA A 50 9.69 -11.36 -14.59
CA ALA A 50 9.78 -12.78 -14.88
C ALA A 50 8.52 -13.31 -15.59
N THR A 51 7.33 -12.96 -15.08
CA THR A 51 6.06 -13.34 -15.70
C THR A 51 5.88 -12.70 -17.07
N ALA A 52 6.32 -11.45 -17.25
CA ALA A 52 6.26 -10.76 -18.53
C ALA A 52 7.21 -11.41 -19.57
N ILE A 53 8.44 -11.71 -19.20
CA ILE A 53 9.41 -12.39 -20.08
C ILE A 53 8.86 -13.76 -20.50
N ALA A 54 8.35 -14.53 -19.54
CA ALA A 54 7.76 -15.84 -19.78
C ALA A 54 6.52 -15.75 -20.69
N GLY A 55 5.62 -14.80 -20.44
CA GLY A 55 4.40 -14.64 -21.22
C GLY A 55 4.62 -14.04 -22.61
N LEU A 56 5.68 -13.26 -22.85
CA LEU A 56 6.04 -12.76 -24.18
C LEU A 56 6.73 -13.84 -25.03
N GLY A 57 7.16 -14.94 -24.39
CA GLY A 57 7.96 -15.98 -25.03
C GLY A 57 9.33 -15.46 -25.46
N TRP A 58 9.97 -14.64 -24.61
CA TRP A 58 11.32 -14.16 -24.89
C TRP A 58 12.32 -15.27 -24.52
N GLY A 59 13.02 -15.80 -25.53
CA GLY A 59 13.98 -16.91 -25.39
C GLY A 59 13.59 -18.13 -26.22
N ASP A 60 14.12 -19.30 -25.86
CA ASP A 60 13.80 -20.57 -26.55
C ASP A 60 12.41 -21.10 -26.19
N PHE A 61 11.80 -20.59 -25.12
CA PHE A 61 10.47 -20.96 -24.70
C PHE A 61 9.41 -20.12 -25.42
N LYS A 62 8.69 -20.75 -26.36
CA LYS A 62 7.55 -20.14 -27.06
C LYS A 62 6.26 -20.73 -26.48
N PRO A 63 5.63 -20.07 -25.49
CA PRO A 63 4.36 -20.56 -24.99
C PRO A 63 3.32 -20.52 -26.11
N ASP A 64 2.36 -21.43 -26.06
CA ASP A 64 1.16 -21.33 -26.88
C ASP A 64 0.53 -19.95 -26.71
N SER A 65 -0.04 -19.41 -27.79
CA SER A 65 -0.62 -18.05 -27.79
C SER A 65 -1.59 -17.82 -26.62
N GLN A 66 -2.37 -18.85 -26.26
CA GLN A 66 -3.29 -18.80 -25.12
C GLN A 66 -2.56 -18.77 -23.77
N ALA A 67 -1.51 -19.57 -23.60
CA ALA A 67 -0.72 -19.63 -22.38
C ALA A 67 0.08 -18.33 -22.15
N GLY A 68 0.68 -17.78 -23.21
CA GLY A 68 1.40 -16.49 -23.15
C GLY A 68 0.49 -15.33 -22.77
N LEU A 69 -0.70 -15.25 -23.39
CA LEU A 69 -1.73 -14.26 -23.03
C LEU A 69 -2.22 -14.44 -21.59
N LEU A 70 -2.47 -15.68 -21.15
CA LEU A 70 -2.88 -15.95 -19.77
C LEU A 70 -1.82 -15.47 -18.77
N LEU A 71 -0.54 -15.74 -19.01
CA LEU A 71 0.56 -15.26 -18.18
C LEU A 71 0.60 -13.73 -18.12
N MET A 72 0.40 -13.04 -19.25
CA MET A 72 0.29 -11.58 -19.29
C MET A 72 -0.85 -11.05 -18.43
N TYR A 73 -2.00 -11.72 -18.44
CA TYR A 73 -3.14 -11.33 -17.61
C TYR A 73 -2.90 -11.58 -16.12
N CYS A 74 -2.21 -12.67 -15.76
CA CYS A 74 -1.83 -12.98 -14.38
C CYS A 74 -0.97 -11.89 -13.73
N VAL A 75 -0.22 -11.10 -14.52
CA VAL A 75 0.57 -9.99 -14.00
C VAL A 75 -0.29 -8.96 -13.27
N GLY A 76 -1.49 -8.67 -13.78
CA GLY A 76 -2.39 -7.72 -13.13
C GLY A 76 -2.83 -8.19 -11.74
N PHE A 77 -3.11 -9.49 -11.60
CA PHE A 77 -3.45 -10.12 -10.31
C PHE A 77 -2.26 -10.15 -9.35
N LEU A 78 -1.07 -10.49 -9.85
CA LEU A 78 0.16 -10.46 -9.08
C LEU A 78 0.44 -9.07 -8.50
N CYS A 79 0.34 -8.03 -9.34
CA CYS A 79 0.49 -6.64 -8.91
C CYS A 79 -0.52 -6.27 -7.82
N ALA A 80 -1.79 -6.61 -8.02
CA ALA A 80 -2.87 -6.35 -7.06
C ALA A 80 -2.62 -7.01 -5.70
N TYR A 81 -2.15 -8.27 -5.73
CA TYR A 81 -1.86 -9.04 -4.53
C TYR A 81 -0.70 -8.43 -3.74
N VAL A 82 0.40 -8.08 -4.40
CA VAL A 82 1.55 -7.47 -3.73
C VAL A 82 1.20 -6.08 -3.19
N ASP A 83 0.42 -5.29 -3.94
CA ASP A 83 -0.10 -4.02 -3.45
C ASP A 83 -0.96 -4.19 -2.20
N TRP A 84 -1.85 -5.19 -2.19
CA TRP A 84 -2.66 -5.52 -1.01
C TRP A 84 -1.81 -5.88 0.21
N LEU A 85 -0.74 -6.67 0.03
CA LEU A 85 0.21 -6.96 1.11
C LEU A 85 0.90 -5.70 1.63
N CYS A 86 1.36 -4.83 0.72
CA CYS A 86 1.95 -3.53 1.10
C CYS A 86 0.94 -2.68 1.88
N TYR A 87 -0.32 -2.64 1.43
CA TYR A 87 -1.40 -1.89 2.11
C TYR A 87 -1.70 -2.42 3.51
N ARG A 88 -1.70 -3.74 3.71
CA ARG A 88 -1.87 -4.35 5.03
C ARG A 88 -0.75 -3.88 5.98
N ARG A 89 0.49 -3.84 5.51
CA ARG A 89 1.64 -3.37 6.29
C ARG A 89 1.58 -1.87 6.58
N PHE A 90 1.18 -1.05 5.62
CA PHE A 90 0.95 0.39 5.85
C PHE A 90 -0.10 0.66 6.92
N THR A 91 -1.12 -0.21 7.04
CA THR A 91 -2.15 -0.10 8.07
C THR A 91 -1.55 -0.24 9.47
N VAL A 92 -0.60 -1.17 9.68
CA VAL A 92 0.10 -1.34 10.95
C VAL A 92 0.82 -0.04 11.35
N VAL A 93 1.59 0.55 10.43
CA VAL A 93 2.27 1.84 10.66
C VAL A 93 1.27 2.95 11.00
N HIS A 94 0.11 2.98 10.34
CA HIS A 94 -0.92 3.98 10.63
C HIS A 94 -1.54 3.78 12.00
N THR A 95 -1.78 2.53 12.41
CA THR A 95 -2.30 2.20 13.74
C THR A 95 -1.31 2.61 14.82
N ILE A 96 -0.02 2.31 14.65
CA ILE A 96 1.03 2.73 15.59
C ILE A 96 1.09 4.27 15.66
N ALA A 97 1.05 4.95 14.52
CA ALA A 97 1.06 6.41 14.49
C ALA A 97 -0.20 7.02 15.15
N ALA A 98 -1.38 6.45 14.91
CA ALA A 98 -2.63 6.90 15.55
C ALA A 98 -2.58 6.69 17.07
N TYR A 99 -2.05 5.54 17.50
CA TYR A 99 -1.85 5.24 18.90
C TYR A 99 -0.90 6.25 19.57
N LEU A 100 0.24 6.56 18.94
CA LEU A 100 1.17 7.60 19.41
C LEU A 100 0.49 8.98 19.51
N ARG A 101 -0.35 9.36 18.55
CA ARG A 101 -1.08 10.66 18.57
C ARG A 101 -2.13 10.75 19.67
N SER A 102 -2.78 9.65 20.00
CA SER A 102 -3.81 9.61 21.06
C SER A 102 -3.23 9.95 22.44
N TYR A 103 -1.91 9.91 22.58
CA TYR A 103 -1.22 10.20 23.82
C TYR A 103 -0.96 11.71 23.98
N SER A 104 -1.43 12.28 25.08
CA SER A 104 -1.25 13.70 25.45
C SER A 104 -0.34 13.84 26.67
N GLY A 105 0.90 13.36 26.55
CA GLY A 105 1.93 13.60 27.56
C GLY A 105 2.66 14.93 27.33
N ASN A 106 3.05 15.62 28.40
CA ASN A 106 4.02 16.74 28.38
C ASN A 106 5.47 16.23 28.18
N ASP A 107 5.65 15.12 27.48
CA ASP A 107 6.96 14.53 27.26
C ASP A 107 7.70 15.36 26.19
N PRO A 108 8.92 15.89 26.47
CA PRO A 108 9.68 16.66 25.50
C PRO A 108 9.86 15.95 24.15
N GLU A 109 10.06 14.63 24.13
CA GLU A 109 10.20 13.86 22.88
C GLU A 109 8.91 13.89 22.04
N MET A 110 7.75 13.80 22.69
CA MET A 110 6.45 13.85 22.01
C MET A 110 6.14 15.26 21.47
N ILE A 111 6.66 16.30 22.13
CA ILE A 111 6.55 17.68 21.64
C ILE A 111 7.37 17.84 20.36
N GLU A 112 8.60 17.30 20.30
CA GLU A 112 9.40 17.31 19.08
C GLU A 112 8.76 16.51 17.95
N LEU A 113 8.22 15.34 18.27
CA LEU A 113 7.48 14.52 17.30
C LEU A 113 6.28 15.28 16.71
N LYS A 114 5.51 16.00 17.55
CA LYS A 114 4.41 16.86 17.08
C LYS A 114 4.89 17.99 16.18
N LYS A 115 6.00 18.65 16.52
CA LYS A 115 6.59 19.69 15.66
C LYS A 115 7.00 19.12 14.30
N TYR A 116 7.62 17.94 14.30
CA TYR A 116 7.95 17.23 13.07
C TYR A 116 6.70 16.86 12.27
N GLU A 117 5.64 16.36 12.91
CA GLU A 117 4.38 16.04 12.23
C GLU A 117 3.72 17.27 11.60
N ILE A 118 3.74 18.42 12.28
CA ILE A 118 3.22 19.69 11.76
C ILE A 118 4.04 20.12 10.53
N ALA A 119 5.37 20.12 10.63
CA ALA A 119 6.24 20.45 9.51
C ALA A 119 5.98 19.52 8.31
N MET A 120 5.86 18.22 8.56
CA MET A 120 5.56 17.22 7.53
C MET A 120 4.15 17.37 6.95
N LYS A 121 3.19 17.85 7.73
CA LYS A 121 1.83 18.13 7.24
C LYS A 121 1.87 19.23 6.19
N ASP A 122 2.62 20.30 6.44
CA ASP A 122 2.76 21.42 5.50
C ASP A 122 3.48 20.97 4.21
N PHE A 123 4.51 20.13 4.33
CA PHE A 123 5.15 19.50 3.17
C PHE A 123 4.19 18.62 2.37
N ARG A 124 3.35 17.82 3.03
CA ARG A 124 2.36 16.95 2.36
C ARG A 124 1.28 17.73 1.62
N VAL A 125 0.80 18.83 2.21
CA VAL A 125 -0.23 19.68 1.59
C VAL A 125 0.34 20.35 0.34
N ASN A 126 1.59 20.82 0.40
CA ASN A 126 2.23 21.58 -0.68
C ASN A 126 2.84 20.72 -1.80
N ARG A 127 3.16 19.43 -1.55
CA ARG A 127 3.76 18.53 -2.57
C ARG A 127 2.94 17.25 -2.77
N GLN A 128 1.72 17.40 -3.27
CA GLN A 128 0.76 16.29 -3.39
C GLN A 128 1.19 15.16 -4.34
N PHE A 129 2.00 15.44 -5.35
CA PHE A 129 2.27 14.48 -6.44
C PHE A 129 3.43 13.49 -6.20
N PHE A 130 4.36 13.76 -5.26
CA PHE A 130 5.56 12.93 -5.07
C PHE A 130 5.75 12.39 -3.65
N VAL A 131 4.88 12.72 -2.70
CA VAL A 131 5.12 12.44 -1.28
C VAL A 131 4.65 11.04 -0.85
N SER A 132 3.95 10.28 -1.69
CA SER A 132 3.48 8.95 -1.32
C SER A 132 3.98 7.87 -2.27
N GLU A 133 4.85 7.02 -1.77
CA GLU A 133 5.28 5.73 -2.37
C GLU A 133 4.10 4.89 -2.90
N ARG A 134 2.91 5.11 -2.34
CA ARG A 134 1.65 4.50 -2.76
C ARG A 134 1.23 4.85 -4.16
N TRP A 135 1.46 6.08 -4.60
CA TRP A 135 1.14 6.48 -5.96
C TRP A 135 1.99 5.68 -6.93
N ALA A 136 3.29 5.53 -6.66
CA ALA A 136 4.17 4.70 -7.48
C ALA A 136 3.72 3.22 -7.52
N LEU A 137 3.36 2.64 -6.37
CA LEU A 137 2.83 1.27 -6.31
C LEU A 137 1.54 1.13 -7.11
N PHE A 138 0.60 2.05 -6.95
CA PHE A 138 -0.67 2.02 -7.66
C PHE A 138 -0.54 2.28 -9.16
N THR A 139 0.24 3.29 -9.56
CA THR A 139 0.47 3.60 -10.98
C THR A 139 1.18 2.45 -11.67
N SER A 140 2.15 1.81 -11.00
CA SER A 140 2.81 0.62 -11.57
C SER A 140 1.81 -0.52 -11.80
N THR A 141 0.86 -0.74 -10.88
CA THR A 141 -0.20 -1.73 -11.08
C THR A 141 -1.08 -1.39 -12.26
N ILE A 142 -1.56 -0.15 -12.40
CA ILE A 142 -2.36 0.25 -13.57
C ILE A 142 -1.58 0.06 -14.87
N VAL A 143 -0.34 0.56 -14.90
CA VAL A 143 0.53 0.49 -16.09
C VAL A 143 0.80 -0.96 -16.48
N PHE A 144 1.11 -1.85 -15.54
CA PHE A 144 1.35 -3.26 -15.86
C PHE A 144 0.07 -4.03 -16.17
N SER A 145 -1.04 -3.76 -15.46
CA SER A 145 -2.35 -4.39 -15.70
C SER A 145 -2.93 -4.05 -17.07
N LEU A 146 -2.64 -2.88 -17.63
CA LEU A 146 -3.14 -2.47 -18.94
C LEU A 146 -2.07 -2.65 -20.04
N GLY A 147 -0.85 -2.24 -19.77
CA GLY A 147 0.23 -2.22 -20.75
C GLY A 147 0.64 -3.61 -21.23
N LEU A 148 0.76 -4.59 -20.32
CA LEU A 148 1.20 -5.94 -20.68
C LEU A 148 0.14 -6.71 -21.49
N PRO A 149 -1.15 -6.67 -21.15
CA PRO A 149 -2.23 -7.14 -22.03
C PRO A 149 -2.20 -6.54 -23.43
N VAL A 150 -2.04 -5.22 -23.55
CA VAL A 150 -1.98 -4.54 -24.86
C VAL A 150 -0.78 -5.02 -25.65
N LEU A 151 0.40 -5.13 -25.03
CA LEU A 151 1.59 -5.69 -25.68
C LEU A 151 1.39 -7.14 -26.11
N GLY A 152 0.73 -7.97 -25.29
CA GLY A 152 0.36 -9.33 -25.63
C GLY A 152 -0.57 -9.40 -26.85
N MET A 153 -1.60 -8.57 -26.90
CA MET A 153 -2.52 -8.49 -28.05
C MET A 153 -1.80 -8.08 -29.35
N ILE A 154 -0.90 -7.09 -29.28
CA ILE A 154 -0.06 -6.68 -30.42
C ILE A 154 0.82 -7.85 -30.87
N ARG A 155 1.46 -8.55 -29.92
CA ARG A 155 2.40 -9.64 -30.21
C ARG A 155 1.75 -10.88 -30.81
N TYR A 156 0.56 -11.24 -30.35
CA TYR A 156 -0.17 -12.44 -30.75
C TYR A 156 -1.24 -12.19 -31.82
N GLY A 157 -1.48 -10.93 -32.20
CA GLY A 157 -2.36 -10.56 -33.32
C GLY A 157 -3.85 -10.79 -33.09
N LYS A 158 -4.27 -11.09 -31.86
CA LYS A 158 -5.66 -11.41 -31.49
C LYS A 158 -6.34 -10.19 -30.89
N TRP A 159 -6.91 -9.34 -31.74
CA TRP A 159 -7.51 -8.07 -31.34
C TRP A 159 -8.97 -8.18 -30.85
N MET A 160 -9.63 -9.34 -30.98
CA MET A 160 -11.07 -9.50 -30.68
C MET A 160 -11.46 -10.92 -30.21
N ASP A 161 -10.67 -11.54 -29.34
CA ASP A 161 -11.15 -12.73 -28.62
C ASP A 161 -11.80 -12.33 -27.29
N SER A 162 -12.75 -13.12 -26.79
CA SER A 162 -13.44 -12.96 -25.49
C SER A 162 -12.49 -12.84 -24.28
N SER A 163 -11.20 -13.09 -24.49
CA SER A 163 -10.10 -12.96 -23.54
C SER A 163 -9.76 -11.52 -23.13
N ILE A 164 -10.28 -10.49 -23.81
CA ILE A 164 -10.13 -9.07 -23.39
C ILE A 164 -10.94 -8.75 -22.12
N LEU A 165 -11.98 -9.51 -21.82
CA LEU A 165 -12.76 -9.31 -20.59
C LEU A 165 -11.91 -9.50 -19.33
N LEU A 166 -10.97 -10.43 -19.34
CA LEU A 166 -10.15 -10.75 -18.17
C LEU A 166 -9.26 -9.58 -17.69
N PRO A 167 -8.44 -8.92 -18.54
CA PRO A 167 -7.65 -7.75 -18.11
C PRO A 167 -8.52 -6.55 -17.73
N VAL A 168 -9.65 -6.36 -18.41
CA VAL A 168 -10.61 -5.29 -18.07
C VAL A 168 -11.19 -5.53 -16.67
N VAL A 169 -11.67 -6.75 -16.39
CA VAL A 169 -12.18 -7.13 -15.06
C VAL A 169 -11.09 -7.02 -14.01
N ALA A 170 -9.87 -7.49 -14.27
CA ALA A 170 -8.74 -7.35 -13.34
C ALA A 170 -8.43 -5.88 -13.03
N THR A 171 -8.42 -5.01 -14.05
CA THR A 171 -8.20 -3.57 -13.89
C THR A 171 -9.33 -2.93 -13.07
N ILE A 172 -10.59 -3.26 -13.37
CA ILE A 172 -11.76 -2.76 -12.62
C ILE A 172 -11.68 -3.22 -11.16
N CYS A 173 -11.37 -4.49 -10.90
CA CYS A 173 -11.16 -5.00 -9.55
C CYS A 173 -10.05 -4.25 -8.82
N ASN A 174 -8.92 -3.97 -9.49
CA ASN A 174 -7.80 -3.21 -8.92
C ASN A 174 -8.19 -1.77 -8.58
N LEU A 175 -8.92 -1.09 -9.47
CA LEU A 175 -9.46 0.24 -9.22
C LEU A 175 -10.45 0.24 -8.06
N GLY A 176 -11.33 -0.76 -7.99
CA GLY A 176 -12.30 -0.93 -6.91
C GLY A 176 -11.64 -1.18 -5.55
N LEU A 177 -10.63 -2.05 -5.50
CA LEU A 177 -9.83 -2.31 -4.29
C LEU A 177 -9.11 -1.05 -3.82
N PHE A 178 -8.49 -0.31 -4.74
CA PHE A 178 -7.85 0.97 -4.42
C PHE A 178 -8.84 2.00 -3.88
N TRP A 179 -10.00 2.13 -4.52
CA TRP A 179 -11.03 3.07 -4.10
C TRP A 179 -11.61 2.73 -2.72
N LEU A 180 -11.94 1.46 -2.48
CA LEU A 180 -12.40 0.96 -1.17
C LEU A 180 -11.39 1.26 -0.08
N TYR A 181 -10.10 1.02 -0.35
CA TYR A 181 -9.02 1.28 0.59
C TYR A 181 -8.82 2.78 0.85
N SER A 182 -8.74 3.58 -0.21
CA SER A 182 -8.61 5.04 -0.10
C SER A 182 -9.73 5.63 0.76
N SER A 183 -10.95 5.16 0.53
CA SER A 183 -12.14 5.53 1.29
C SER A 183 -12.08 5.06 2.76
N ALA A 184 -11.66 3.82 3.02
CA ALA A 184 -11.53 3.29 4.39
C ALA A 184 -10.48 4.07 5.21
N ARG A 185 -9.37 4.45 4.58
CA ARG A 185 -8.32 5.25 5.21
C ARG A 185 -8.77 6.65 5.55
N GLN A 186 -9.48 7.34 4.65
CA GLN A 186 -10.00 8.68 4.95
C GLN A 186 -10.83 8.65 6.24
N ARG A 187 -11.62 7.60 6.45
CA ARG A 187 -12.38 7.41 7.71
C ARG A 187 -11.50 7.20 8.93
N LEU A 188 -10.32 6.57 8.80
CA LEU A 188 -9.38 6.39 9.91
C LEU A 188 -8.61 7.67 10.27
N ILE A 189 -8.43 8.60 9.33
CA ILE A 189 -7.75 9.88 9.58
C ILE A 189 -8.70 10.90 10.22
N HIS A 190 -10.00 10.83 9.88
CA HIS A 190 -11.01 11.75 10.38
C HIS A 190 -11.66 11.32 11.71
N LYS A 191 -11.30 10.15 12.24
CA LYS A 191 -11.67 9.70 13.58
C LYS A 191 -10.53 9.95 14.55
#